data_AF-A0A1E4HKT7-F1
#
_entry.id   AF-A0A1E4HKT7-F1
#
_cell.length_a   1.000
_cell.length_b   1.000
_cell.length_c   1.000
_cell.angle_alpha   90.00
_cell.angle_beta   90.00
_cell.angle_gamma   90.00
#
_symmetry.space_group_name_H-M   'P 1'
#
loop_
_entity.id
_entity.type
_entity.pdbx_description
1 polymer ?
#
loop_
_entity_poly.entity_id
_entity_poly.type
_entity_poly.pdbx_seq_one_letter_code
_entity_poly.pdbx_strand_id
1 'polypeptide(L)'
;ELVHDLTDRLEQRVADKLPRAEILLRIMDDILGLLETRPGHLRVYFEHHREIPGEEGRVAREMRDRYTETVRQIIEEGAAAGEFRVENPGLTTFAFFGMCNWAYQWYRPGGRLTHQSIARYFWQIFMTGIATGPEVLEGHAASLDA
;
A
#
# COMPACT_ATOMS: atom_id res chain seq x y z
N GLU A 1 -18.51 2.37 0.57
CA GLU A 1 -18.14 3.48 1.49
C GLU A 1 -16.63 3.59 1.76
N LEU A 2 -15.94 2.56 2.24
CA LEU A 2 -14.52 2.64 2.63
C LEU A 2 -13.53 2.85 1.47
N VAL A 3 -13.63 2.03 0.42
CA VAL A 3 -12.77 2.17 -0.77
C VAL A 3 -13.09 3.45 -1.54
N HIS A 4 -14.34 3.93 -1.49
CA HIS A 4 -14.75 5.18 -2.12
C HIS A 4 -14.00 6.37 -1.52
N ASP A 5 -14.03 6.52 -0.19
CA ASP A 5 -13.35 7.61 0.53
C ASP A 5 -11.83 7.60 0.29
N LEU A 6 -11.21 6.42 0.24
CA LEU A 6 -9.79 6.29 -0.12
C LEU A 6 -9.52 6.72 -1.57
N THR A 7 -10.41 6.34 -2.49
CA THR A 7 -10.28 6.67 -3.92
C THR A 7 -10.42 8.17 -4.13
N ASP A 8 -11.39 8.82 -3.49
CA ASP A 8 -11.60 10.28 -3.60
C ASP A 8 -10.37 11.05 -3.10
N ARG A 9 -9.82 10.65 -1.93
CA ARG A 9 -8.58 11.24 -1.40
C ARG A 9 -7.41 11.06 -2.35
N LEU A 10 -7.30 9.90 -2.98
CA LEU A 10 -6.25 9.60 -3.94
C LEU A 10 -6.38 10.47 -5.21
N GLU A 11 -7.56 10.50 -5.80
CA GLU A 11 -7.85 11.29 -7.00
C GLU A 11 -7.61 12.79 -6.75
N GLN A 12 -8.00 13.29 -5.59
CA GLN A 12 -7.72 14.68 -5.21
C GLN A 12 -6.21 14.96 -5.13
N ARG A 13 -5.42 14.08 -4.52
CA ARG A 13 -3.96 14.25 -4.42
C ARG A 13 -3.27 14.21 -5.79
N VAL A 14 -3.77 13.39 -6.70
CA VAL A 14 -3.31 13.37 -8.10
C VAL A 14 -3.65 14.68 -8.79
N ALA A 15 -4.86 15.20 -8.60
CA ALA A 15 -5.29 16.49 -9.15
C ALA A 15 -4.49 17.68 -8.58
N ASP A 16 -4.13 17.63 -7.30
CA ASP A 16 -3.28 18.61 -6.61
C ASP A 16 -1.80 18.52 -7.05
N LYS A 17 -1.45 17.55 -7.91
CA LYS A 17 -0.11 17.32 -8.45
C LYS A 17 0.96 17.14 -7.37
N LEU A 18 0.59 16.47 -6.27
CA LEU A 18 1.58 16.11 -5.26
C LEU A 18 2.65 15.17 -5.85
N PRO A 19 3.90 15.21 -5.34
CA PRO A 19 4.95 14.28 -5.73
C PRO A 19 4.50 12.83 -5.55
N ARG A 20 4.91 11.93 -6.45
CA ARG A 20 4.43 10.53 -6.43
C ARG A 20 4.79 9.81 -5.14
N ALA A 21 5.99 10.11 -4.63
CA ALA A 21 6.45 9.64 -3.32
C ALA A 21 5.51 10.07 -2.18
N GLU A 22 5.07 11.33 -2.17
CA GLU A 22 4.17 11.85 -1.15
C GLU A 22 2.78 11.22 -1.23
N ILE A 23 2.26 11.01 -2.45
CA ILE A 23 0.97 10.34 -2.65
C ILE A 23 1.00 8.93 -2.06
N LEU A 24 2.05 8.14 -2.34
CA LEU A 24 2.20 6.78 -1.80
C LEU A 24 2.31 6.75 -0.27
N LEU A 25 3.10 7.65 0.33
CA LEU A 25 3.17 7.76 1.79
C LEU A 25 1.81 8.07 2.40
N ARG A 26 1.03 8.98 1.80
CA ARG A 26 -0.31 9.33 2.28
C ARG A 26 -1.32 8.19 2.09
N ILE A 27 -1.22 7.41 1.00
CA ILE A 27 -2.03 6.19 0.83
C ILE A 27 -1.73 5.19 1.96
N MET A 28 -0.45 4.98 2.28
CA MET A 28 -0.05 4.08 3.36
C MET A 28 -0.60 4.53 4.71
N ASP A 29 -0.51 5.83 5.01
CA ASP A 29 -1.09 6.40 6.22
C ASP A 29 -2.61 6.24 6.27
N ASP A 30 -3.31 6.48 5.15
CA ASP A 30 -4.76 6.30 5.08
C ASP A 30 -5.16 4.84 5.37
N ILE A 31 -4.53 3.86 4.70
CA ILE A 31 -4.83 2.43 4.87
C ILE A 31 -4.60 2.02 6.33
N LEU A 32 -3.50 2.46 6.94
CA LEU A 32 -3.21 2.15 8.34
C LEU A 32 -4.15 2.90 9.30
N GLY A 33 -4.57 4.13 8.99
CA GLY A 33 -5.53 4.91 9.78
C GLY A 33 -6.93 4.27 9.83
N LEU A 34 -7.29 3.49 8.80
CA LEU A 34 -8.52 2.69 8.84
C LEU A 34 -8.51 1.61 9.93
N LEU A 35 -7.33 1.16 10.37
CA LEU A 35 -7.18 0.20 11.48
C LEU A 35 -7.57 0.81 12.82
N GLU A 36 -7.45 2.12 12.96
CA GLU A 36 -7.85 2.84 14.17
C GLU A 36 -9.33 3.21 14.13
N THR A 37 -9.80 3.72 13.00
CA THR A 37 -11.17 4.22 12.86
C THR A 37 -12.21 3.13 12.62
N ARG A 38 -11.84 2.02 11.98
CA ARG A 38 -12.77 0.95 11.55
C ARG A 38 -12.18 -0.48 11.68
N PRO A 39 -11.57 -0.87 12.82
CA PRO A 39 -10.86 -2.15 12.97
C PRO A 39 -11.72 -3.38 12.68
N GLY A 40 -12.96 -3.42 13.18
CA GLY A 40 -13.86 -4.56 12.96
C GLY A 40 -14.26 -4.73 11.49
N HIS A 41 -14.51 -3.63 10.78
CA HIS A 41 -14.85 -3.67 9.36
C HIS A 41 -13.68 -4.19 8.51
N LEU A 42 -12.46 -3.75 8.80
CA LEU A 42 -11.27 -4.23 8.09
C LEU A 42 -11.01 -5.71 8.30
N ARG A 43 -11.21 -6.21 9.53
CA ARG A 43 -11.07 -7.65 9.80
C ARG A 43 -12.04 -8.47 8.94
N VAL A 44 -13.33 -8.13 8.98
CA VAL A 44 -14.36 -8.81 8.16
C VAL A 44 -14.04 -8.69 6.68
N TYR A 45 -13.63 -7.51 6.22
CA TYR A 45 -13.23 -7.29 4.84
C TYR A 45 -12.08 -8.22 4.42
N PHE A 46 -10.96 -8.22 5.14
CA PHE A 46 -9.81 -9.04 4.74
C PHE A 46 -10.11 -10.56 4.82
N GLU A 47 -10.95 -10.99 5.76
CA GLU A 47 -11.34 -12.39 5.92
C GLU A 47 -12.37 -12.85 4.87
N HIS A 48 -13.35 -12.01 4.50
CA HIS A 48 -14.54 -12.44 3.74
C HIS A 48 -14.78 -11.72 2.41
N HIS A 49 -14.02 -10.69 2.03
CA HIS A 49 -14.33 -9.88 0.83
C HIS A 49 -14.42 -10.68 -0.48
N ARG A 50 -13.82 -11.87 -0.56
CA ARG A 50 -13.87 -12.74 -1.74
C ARG A 50 -15.18 -13.53 -1.85
N GLU A 51 -15.92 -13.61 -0.76
CA GLU A 51 -17.13 -14.42 -0.64
C GLU A 51 -18.41 -13.63 -0.95
N ILE A 52 -18.29 -12.31 -1.15
CA ILE A 52 -19.44 -11.42 -1.42
C ILE A 52 -20.06 -11.79 -2.79
N PRO A 53 -21.30 -12.30 -2.81
CA PRO A 53 -21.94 -12.77 -4.04
C PRO A 53 -22.64 -11.62 -4.78
N GLY A 54 -23.06 -11.92 -6.01
CA GLY A 54 -23.93 -11.05 -6.79
C GLY A 54 -23.28 -9.72 -7.19
N GLU A 55 -24.14 -8.74 -7.45
CA GLU A 55 -23.79 -7.43 -7.99
C GLU A 55 -22.93 -6.61 -7.03
N GLU A 56 -23.25 -6.64 -5.74
CA GLU A 56 -22.50 -5.91 -4.71
C GLU A 56 -21.04 -6.36 -4.65
N GLY A 57 -20.79 -7.68 -4.71
CA GLY A 57 -19.45 -8.23 -4.76
C GLY A 57 -18.70 -7.86 -6.04
N ARG A 58 -19.39 -7.79 -7.18
CA ARG A 58 -18.80 -7.35 -8.46
C ARG A 58 -18.36 -5.89 -8.37
N VAL A 59 -19.24 -5.00 -7.94
CA VAL A 59 -18.95 -3.57 -7.76
C VAL A 59 -17.79 -3.36 -6.78
N ALA A 60 -17.77 -4.07 -5.65
CA ALA A 60 -16.70 -3.97 -4.67
C ALA A 60 -15.33 -4.40 -5.25
N ARG A 61 -15.29 -5.47 -6.05
CA ARG A 61 -14.07 -5.92 -6.74
C ARG A 61 -13.60 -4.89 -7.76
N GLU A 62 -14.49 -4.35 -8.59
CA GLU A 62 -14.14 -3.33 -9.58
C GLU A 62 -13.57 -2.07 -8.94
N MET A 63 -14.15 -1.62 -7.83
CA MET A 63 -13.62 -0.47 -7.09
C MET A 63 -12.21 -0.75 -6.54
N ARG A 64 -11.98 -1.93 -5.96
CA ARG A 64 -10.66 -2.34 -5.46
C ARG A 64 -9.65 -2.44 -6.59
N ASP A 65 -10.04 -3.01 -7.72
CA ASP A 65 -9.16 -3.22 -8.87
C ASP A 65 -8.78 -1.87 -9.48
N ARG A 66 -9.74 -0.92 -9.59
CA ARG A 66 -9.46 0.48 -9.97
C ARG A 66 -8.51 1.16 -8.99
N TYR A 67 -8.74 1.05 -7.69
CA TYR A 67 -7.87 1.65 -6.69
C TYR A 67 -6.43 1.08 -6.77
N THR A 68 -6.31 -0.24 -6.92
CA THR A 68 -5.02 -0.93 -7.11
C THR A 68 -4.31 -0.45 -8.37
N GLU A 69 -5.05 -0.31 -9.47
CA GLU A 69 -4.55 0.18 -10.74
C GLU A 69 -4.04 1.62 -10.66
N THR A 70 -4.76 2.52 -9.97
CA THR A 70 -4.29 3.90 -9.77
C THR A 70 -2.98 3.94 -8.97
N VAL A 71 -2.83 3.09 -7.94
CA VAL A 71 -1.57 3.00 -7.19
C VAL A 71 -0.43 2.47 -8.06
N ARG A 72 -0.71 1.47 -8.92
CA ARG A 72 0.27 0.98 -9.90
C ARG A 72 0.74 2.10 -10.83
N GLN A 73 -0.19 2.89 -11.37
CA GLN A 73 0.13 4.02 -12.25
C GLN A 73 1.03 5.05 -11.55
N ILE A 74 0.79 5.37 -10.28
CA ILE A 74 1.64 6.29 -9.50
C ILE A 74 3.07 5.75 -9.38
N ILE A 75 3.22 4.44 -9.15
CA ILE A 75 4.53 3.78 -9.10
C ILE A 75 5.22 3.83 -10.48
N GLU A 76 4.48 3.60 -11.56
CA GLU A 76 5.00 3.67 -12.94
C GLU A 76 5.45 5.07 -13.32
N GLU A 77 4.65 6.08 -12.98
CA GLU A 77 4.97 7.47 -13.23
C GLU A 77 6.21 7.92 -12.45
N GLY A 78 6.31 7.55 -11.17
CA GLY A 78 7.50 7.85 -10.37
C GLY A 78 8.74 7.11 -10.87
N ALA A 79 8.60 5.88 -11.37
CA ALA A 79 9.70 5.17 -12.03
C ALA A 79 10.13 5.85 -13.34
N ALA A 80 9.17 6.26 -14.17
CA ALA A 80 9.43 6.98 -15.42
C ALA A 80 10.06 8.36 -15.19
N ALA A 81 9.73 9.03 -14.09
CA ALA A 81 10.33 10.29 -13.67
C ALA A 81 11.70 10.12 -13.00
N GLY A 82 12.16 8.88 -12.77
CA GLY A 82 13.42 8.59 -12.07
C GLY A 82 13.35 8.80 -10.54
N GLU A 83 12.15 9.00 -9.98
CA GLU A 83 11.94 9.08 -8.52
C GLU A 83 12.10 7.70 -7.86
N PHE A 84 11.74 6.62 -8.57
CA PHE A 84 11.77 5.25 -8.05
C PHE A 84 12.63 4.32 -8.90
N ARG A 85 13.31 3.37 -8.24
CA ARG A 85 13.93 2.22 -8.90
C ARG A 85 12.99 1.03 -8.82
N VAL A 86 12.24 0.78 -9.90
CA VAL A 86 11.21 -0.27 -9.96
C VAL A 86 11.39 -1.09 -11.22
N GLU A 87 11.69 -2.39 -11.06
CA GLU A 87 11.79 -3.33 -12.18
C GLU A 87 10.43 -3.87 -12.61
N ASN A 88 9.55 -4.15 -11.64
CA ASN A 88 8.22 -4.68 -11.87
C ASN A 88 7.17 -3.88 -11.06
N PRO A 89 6.51 -2.89 -11.69
CA PRO A 89 5.52 -2.06 -11.01
C PRO A 89 4.35 -2.85 -10.40
N GLY A 90 3.93 -3.95 -11.04
CA GLY A 90 2.87 -4.81 -10.53
C GLY A 90 3.26 -5.50 -9.22
N LEU A 91 4.44 -6.13 -9.17
CA LEU A 91 4.95 -6.74 -7.94
C LEU A 91 5.22 -5.71 -6.85
N THR A 92 5.75 -4.54 -7.20
CA THR A 92 5.96 -3.44 -6.26
C THR A 92 4.63 -2.93 -5.68
N THR A 93 3.57 -2.87 -6.48
CA THR A 93 2.22 -2.53 -6.02
C THR A 93 1.68 -3.57 -5.02
N PHE A 94 1.85 -4.86 -5.31
CA PHE A 94 1.46 -5.92 -4.37
C PHE A 94 2.26 -5.88 -3.07
N ALA A 95 3.57 -5.61 -3.14
CA ALA A 95 4.41 -5.45 -1.95
C ALA A 95 3.93 -4.26 -1.10
N PHE A 96 3.67 -3.12 -1.73
CA PHE A 96 3.14 -1.92 -1.07
C PHE A 96 1.85 -2.21 -0.29
N PHE A 97 0.86 -2.81 -0.96
CA PHE A 97 -0.40 -3.19 -0.31
C PHE A 97 -0.21 -4.27 0.73
N GLY A 98 0.65 -5.27 0.47
CA GLY A 98 0.92 -6.37 1.39
C GLY A 98 1.41 -5.89 2.75
N MET A 99 2.36 -4.93 2.77
CA MET A 99 2.85 -4.33 4.01
C MET A 99 1.73 -3.68 4.83
N CYS A 100 0.85 -2.90 4.17
CA CYS A 100 -0.21 -2.17 4.85
C CYS A 100 -1.35 -3.10 5.28
N ASN A 101 -1.80 -3.95 4.36
CA ASN A 101 -2.99 -4.77 4.52
C ASN A 101 -2.80 -5.90 5.52
N TRP A 102 -1.57 -6.34 5.81
CA TRP A 102 -1.34 -7.33 6.86
C TRP A 102 -1.49 -6.77 8.28
N ALA A 103 -1.43 -5.44 8.43
CA ALA A 103 -1.40 -4.81 9.75
C ALA A 103 -2.65 -5.05 10.60
N TYR A 104 -3.81 -5.38 10.01
CA TYR A 104 -5.02 -5.73 10.77
C TYR A 104 -4.88 -6.95 11.69
N GLN A 105 -3.89 -7.81 11.45
CA GLN A 105 -3.64 -8.99 12.28
C GLN A 105 -2.97 -8.66 13.62
N TRP A 106 -2.18 -7.58 13.68
CA TRP A 106 -1.34 -7.29 14.84
C TRP A 106 -1.44 -5.84 15.36
N TYR A 107 -1.96 -4.90 14.56
CA TYR A 107 -2.15 -3.52 14.98
C TYR A 107 -3.16 -3.44 16.14
N ARG A 108 -2.87 -2.57 17.10
CA ARG A 108 -3.70 -2.34 18.28
C ARG A 108 -4.00 -0.84 18.41
N PRO A 109 -5.26 -0.40 18.20
CA PRO A 109 -5.67 0.97 18.48
C PRO A 109 -5.34 1.36 19.93
N GLY A 110 -4.82 2.58 20.13
CA GLY A 110 -4.36 3.04 21.46
C GLY A 110 -3.08 2.36 21.98
N GLY A 111 -2.42 1.55 21.16
CA GLY A 111 -1.12 0.95 21.48
C GLY A 111 0.04 1.96 21.48
N ARG A 112 1.26 1.47 21.74
CA ARG A 112 2.47 2.32 21.79
C ARG A 112 2.80 3.02 20.47
N LEU A 113 2.43 2.43 19.34
CA LEU A 113 2.72 2.95 18.01
C LEU A 113 1.43 3.43 17.35
N THR A 114 1.42 4.70 16.93
CA THR A 114 0.33 5.28 16.14
C THR A 114 0.37 4.81 14.70
N HIS A 115 -0.75 4.88 13.96
CA HIS A 115 -0.77 4.53 12.55
C HIS A 115 0.21 5.38 11.72
N GLN A 116 0.33 6.69 12.00
CA GLN A 116 1.28 7.55 11.29
C GLN A 116 2.74 7.17 11.55
N SER A 117 3.06 6.66 12.76
CA SER A 117 4.41 6.22 13.09
C SER A 117 4.76 4.93 12.36
N ILE A 118 3.80 4.01 12.24
CA ILE A 118 3.95 2.78 11.46
C ILE A 118 4.06 3.10 9.97
N ALA A 119 3.22 4.00 9.45
CA ALA A 119 3.25 4.43 8.05
C ALA A 119 4.62 5.00 7.66
N ARG A 120 5.18 5.90 8.48
CA ARG A 120 6.53 6.45 8.24
C ARG A 120 7.61 5.36 8.28
N TYR A 121 7.51 4.39 9.19
CA TYR A 121 8.47 3.30 9.30
C TYR A 121 8.39 2.33 8.10
N PHE A 122 7.19 1.94 7.70
CA PHE A 122 6.98 1.10 6.51
C PHE A 122 7.38 1.82 5.23
N TRP A 123 7.12 3.13 5.15
CA TRP A 123 7.57 3.96 4.04
C TRP A 123 9.09 3.96 3.90
N GLN A 124 9.82 4.08 5.00
CA GLN A 124 11.28 3.99 4.98
C GLN A 124 11.72 2.62 4.41
N ILE A 125 11.17 1.51 4.92
CA ILE A 125 11.47 0.17 4.40
C ILE A 125 11.12 0.04 2.91
N PHE A 126 10.00 0.60 2.48
CA PHE A 126 9.57 0.53 1.08
C PHE A 126 10.53 1.26 0.14
N MET A 127 11.02 2.42 0.57
CA MET A 127 11.87 3.28 -0.25
C MET A 127 13.34 2.87 -0.24
N THR A 128 13.82 2.32 0.87
CA THR A 128 15.26 2.04 1.05
C THR A 128 15.58 0.57 1.31
N GLY A 129 14.60 -0.27 1.56
CA GLY A 129 14.81 -1.63 2.07
C GLY A 129 15.39 -1.63 3.49
N ILE A 130 15.88 -2.80 3.92
CA ILE A 130 16.53 -3.01 5.23
C ILE A 130 18.06 -3.20 5.14
N ALA A 131 18.60 -3.21 3.92
CA ALA A 131 20.04 -3.37 3.71
C ALA A 131 20.80 -2.13 4.16
N THR A 132 21.98 -2.32 4.74
CA THR A 132 22.88 -1.22 5.13
C THR A 132 23.66 -0.64 3.95
N GLY A 133 23.71 -1.37 2.83
CA GLY A 133 24.39 -0.99 1.60
C GLY A 133 24.27 -2.08 0.51
N PRO A 134 24.70 -1.79 -0.73
CA PRO A 134 24.63 -2.73 -1.86
C PRO A 134 25.37 -4.05 -1.63
N GLU A 135 26.45 -4.03 -0.85
CA GLU A 135 27.30 -5.18 -0.54
C GLU A 135 26.52 -6.34 0.10
N VAL A 136 25.49 -6.03 0.89
CA VAL A 136 24.64 -7.04 1.53
C VAL A 136 23.79 -7.78 0.49
N LEU A 137 23.34 -7.07 -0.54
CA LEU A 137 22.48 -7.63 -1.60
C LEU A 137 23.29 -8.48 -2.58
N GLU A 138 24.46 -7.98 -3.00
CA GLU A 138 25.34 -8.68 -3.95
C GLU A 138 25.82 -10.03 -3.42
N GLY A 139 26.10 -10.12 -2.11
CA GLY A 139 26.50 -11.37 -1.45
C GLY A 139 25.42 -12.46 -1.40
N HIS A 140 24.15 -12.12 -1.61
CA HIS A 140 23.01 -13.06 -1.47
C HIS A 140 22.22 -13.28 -2.76
N ALA A 141 22.23 -12.32 -3.70
CA ALA A 141 21.56 -12.46 -5.00
C ALA A 141 22.12 -13.65 -5.81
N ALA A 142 23.43 -13.93 -5.68
CA ALA A 142 24.08 -15.07 -6.33
C ALA A 142 23.57 -16.45 -5.87
N SER A 143 22.79 -16.53 -4.79
CA SER A 143 22.33 -17.77 -4.17
C SER A 143 20.93 -18.22 -4.61
N LEU A 144 20.12 -17.31 -5.19
CA LEU A 144 18.73 -17.58 -5.56
C LEU A 144 18.55 -18.01 -7.03
N ASP A 145 19.57 -17.80 -7.85
CA ASP A 145 19.59 -18.19 -9.28
C ASP A 145 20.28 -19.56 -9.53
N ALA A 146 20.56 -20.34 -8.48
CA ALA A 146 21.16 -21.68 -8.53
C ALA A 146 20.14 -22.77 -8.15
#